data_AF-A0AB38E9A0-F1
#
_entry.id   AF-A0AB38E9A0-F1
#
_cell.length_a   1.000
_cell.length_b   1.000
_cell.length_c   1.000
_cell.angle_alpha   90.00
_cell.angle_beta   90.00
_cell.angle_gamma   90.00
#
_symmetry.space_group_name_H-M   'P 1'
#
loop_
_entity.id
_entity.type
_entity.pdbx_description
1 polymer ?
#
loop_
_entity_poly.entity_id
_entity_poly.type
_entity_poly.pdbx_seq_one_letter_code
_entity_poly.pdbx_strand_id
1 'polypeptide(L)' 'MNEHSNSLLSQILAEQMKQTSLLALMVAHQGRMLQMLEVSDQQVAEGQVEAKPVPTYLDGSPCL' A
#
# COMPACT_ATOMS: atom_id res chain seq x y z
N MET A 1 44.21 -18.45 13.40
CA MET A 1 42.85 -18.44 13.97
C MET A 1 42.06 -17.14 13.69
N ASN A 2 42.58 -16.20 12.88
CA ASN A 2 42.00 -14.85 12.69
C ASN A 2 41.28 -14.70 11.32
N GLU A 3 41.71 -15.45 10.31
CA GLU A 3 41.21 -15.32 8.93
C GLU A 3 39.78 -15.85 8.77
N HIS A 4 39.46 -16.96 9.44
CA HIS A 4 38.11 -17.52 9.43
C HIS A 4 37.10 -16.57 10.09
N SER A 5 37.48 -15.93 11.21
CA SER A 5 36.64 -14.95 11.89
C SER A 5 36.42 -13.70 11.03
N ASN A 6 37.45 -13.22 10.34
CA ASN A 6 37.34 -12.10 9.40
C ASN A 6 36.48 -12.45 8.18
N SER A 7 36.60 -13.67 7.66
CA SER A 7 35.76 -14.16 6.56
C SER A 7 34.29 -14.23 6.97
N LEU A 8 34.00 -14.79 8.16
CA LEU A 8 32.63 -14.85 8.68
C LEU A 8 32.05 -13.44 8.92
N LEU A 9 32.82 -12.52 9.49
CA LEU A 9 32.37 -11.14 9.69
C LEU A 9 32.05 -10.44 8.37
N SER A 10 32.88 -10.65 7.34
CA SER A 10 32.66 -10.11 6.00
C SER A 10 31.37 -10.65 5.37
N GLN A 11 31.08 -11.94 5.56
CA GLN A 11 29.84 -12.56 5.09
C GLN A 11 28.62 -12.00 5.82
N ILE A 12 28.71 -11.82 7.14
CA ILE A 12 27.63 -11.22 7.94
C ILE A 12 27.35 -9.79 7.47
N LEU A 13 28.38 -8.97 7.25
CA LEU A 13 28.23 -7.61 6.75
C LEU A 13 27.59 -7.56 5.36
N ALA A 14 27.99 -8.46 4.46
CA ALA A 14 27.41 -8.56 3.13
C ALA A 14 25.91 -8.89 3.19
N GLU A 15 25.52 -9.85 4.03
CA GLU A 15 24.12 -10.22 4.20
C GLU A 15 23.31 -9.08 4.86
N GLN A 16 23.90 -8.38 5.83
CA GLN A 16 23.27 -7.20 6.44
C GLN A 16 23.01 -6.10 5.41
N MET A 17 23.98 -5.77 4.55
CA MET A 17 23.77 -4.77 3.49
C MET A 17 22.64 -5.18 2.53
N LYS A 18 22.58 -6.46 2.17
CA LYS A 18 21.52 -7.00 1.31
C LYS A 18 20.15 -6.89 1.99
N GLN A 19 20.05 -7.23 3.28
CA GLN A 19 18.82 -7.09 4.06
C GLN A 19 18.38 -5.63 4.17
N THR A 20 19.31 -4.69 4.43
CA THR A 20 19.00 -3.26 4.47
C THR A 20 18.49 -2.77 3.11
N SER A 21 19.11 -3.19 2.00
CA SER A 21 18.64 -2.85 0.66
C SER A 21 17.24 -3.38 0.38
N LEU A 22 16.92 -4.60 0.84
CA LEU A 22 15.59 -5.19 0.69
C LEU A 22 14.54 -4.40 1.47
N LEU A 23 14.84 -4.01 2.71
CA LEU A 23 13.95 -3.19 3.53
C LEU A 23 13.67 -1.83 2.87
N ALA A 24 14.68 -1.19 2.30
CA ALA A 24 14.51 0.08 1.57
C ALA A 24 13.55 -0.09 0.37
N LEU A 25 13.67 -1.18 -0.39
CA LEU A 25 12.76 -1.50 -1.49
C LEU A 25 11.33 -1.75 -1.00
N MET A 26 11.17 -2.45 0.12
CA MET A 26 9.86 -2.71 0.72
C MET A 26 9.17 -1.41 1.15
N VAL A 27 9.89 -0.50 1.79
CA VAL A 27 9.35 0.82 2.18
C VAL A 27 8.92 1.62 0.95
N ALA A 28 9.74 1.65 -0.10
CA ALA A 28 9.39 2.34 -1.34
C ALA A 28 8.18 1.72 -2.04
N HIS A 29 8.01 0.40 -1.96
CA HIS A 29 6.85 -0.30 -2.50
C HIS A 29 5.58 0.01 -1.69
N GLN A 30 5.67 -0.06 -0.35
CA GLN A 30 4.55 0.26 0.53
C GLN A 30 4.10 1.72 0.37
N GLY A 31 5.03 2.67 0.24
CA GLY A 31 4.70 4.07 -0.03
C GLY A 31 3.92 4.26 -1.33
N ARG A 32 4.31 3.58 -2.41
CA ARG A 32 3.55 3.60 -3.68
C ARG A 32 2.18 2.97 -3.55
N MET A 33 2.05 1.88 -2.79
CA MET A 33 0.76 1.24 -2.55
C MET A 33 -0.21 2.16 -1.81
N LEU A 34 0.26 2.86 -0.78
CA LEU A 34 -0.54 3.85 -0.06
C LEU A 34 -0.99 4.99 -0.97
N GLN A 35 -0.09 5.54 -1.81
CA GLN A 35 -0.46 6.58 -2.78
C GLN A 35 -1.56 6.11 -3.75
N MET A 36 -1.50 4.86 -4.23
CA MET A 36 -2.53 4.31 -5.10
C MET A 36 -3.88 4.15 -4.39
N LEU A 37 -3.85 3.77 -3.11
CA LEU A 37 -5.07 3.68 -2.28
C LEU A 37 -5.68 5.06 -2.03
N GLU A 38 -4.87 6.06 -1.66
CA GLU A 38 -5.32 7.45 -1.46
C GLU A 38 -5.97 8.02 -2.74
N VAL A 39 -5.36 7.80 -3.91
CA VAL A 39 -5.91 8.22 -5.20
C VAL A 39 -7.21 7.49 -5.55
N SER A 40 -7.36 6.23 -5.12
CA SER A 40 -8.59 5.46 -5.33
C SER A 40 -9.73 5.97 -4.45
N ASP A 41 -9.47 6.23 -3.17
CA ASP A 41 -10.46 6.77 -2.24
C ASP A 41 -10.90 8.19 -2.65
N GLN A 42 -9.98 9.02 -3.14
CA GLN A 42 -10.29 10.36 -3.64
C GLN A 42 -11.22 10.32 -4.88
N GLN A 43 -11.01 9.37 -5.80
CA GLN A 43 -11.88 9.18 -6.97
C GLN A 43 -13.26 8.63 -6.63
N VAL A 44 -13.37 7.79 -5.60
CA VAL A 44 -14.67 7.32 -5.11
C VAL A 44 -15.45 8.47 -4.47
N ALA A 45 -14.79 9.36 -3.73
CA ALA A 45 -15.43 10.54 -3.14
C ALA A 45 -15.90 11.57 -4.20
N GLU A 46 -15.16 11.76 -5.29
CA GLU A 46 -15.57 12.65 -6.39
C GLU A 46 -16.61 12.02 -7.33
N GLY A 47 -16.66 10.69 -7.43
CA GLY A 47 -17.66 9.94 -8.19
C GLY A 47 -18.97 9.67 -7.44
N GLN A 48 -18.97 9.81 -6.10
CA GLN A 48 -20.19 9.86 -5.29
C GLN A 48 -20.83 11.24 -5.40
N VAL A 49 -21.40 11.54 -6.57
CA VAL A 49 -22.64 12.31 -6.57
C VAL A 49 -23.61 11.45 -5.76
N GLU A 50 -23.76 11.77 -4.48
CA GLU A 50 -24.80 11.27 -3.58
C GLU A 50 -26.12 11.29 -4.35
N ALA A 51 -26.44 10.17 -5.00
CA ALA A 51 -27.74 9.96 -5.59
C ALA A 51 -28.66 9.81 -4.39
N LYS A 52 -29.14 10.94 -3.87
CA LYS A 52 -30.14 10.97 -2.81
C LYS A 52 -31.22 9.96 -3.21
N PRO A 53 -31.54 8.99 -2.34
CA PRO A 53 -32.52 7.98 -2.67
C PRO A 53 -33.81 8.71 -3.07
N VAL A 54 -34.21 8.54 -4.33
CA VAL A 54 -35.46 9.10 -4.83
C VAL A 54 -36.56 8.36 -4.08
N PRO A 55 -37.48 9.06 -3.39
CA PRO A 55 -38.54 8.39 -2.66
C PRO A 55 -39.37 7.54 -3.63
N THR A 56 -39.51 6.25 -3.31
CA THR A 56 -40.35 5.31 -4.05
C THR A 56 -41.42 4.76 -3.13
N TYR A 57 -42.56 4.37 -3.72
CA TYR A 57 -43.57 3.55 -3.07
C TYR A 57 -43.02 2.13 -2.77
N LEU A 58 -43.77 1.33 -2.01
CA LEU A 58 -43.37 -0.04 -1.65
C LEU A 58 -43.27 -0.99 -2.86
N ASP A 59 -43.87 -0.62 -3.98
CA ASP A 59 -43.78 -1.33 -5.26
C ASP A 59 -42.59 -0.86 -6.13
N GLY A 60 -41.81 0.13 -5.66
CA GLY A 60 -40.68 0.70 -6.39
C GLY A 60 -41.06 1.82 -7.37
N SER A 61 -42.32 2.20 -7.47
CA SER A 61 -42.77 3.32 -8.31
C SER A 61 -42.26 4.66 -7.75
N PRO A 62 -41.82 5.63 -8.57
CA PRO A 62 -41.35 6.93 -8.08
C PRO A 62 -42.49 7.73 -7.43
N CYS A 63 -42.22 8.36 -6.29
CA CYS A 63 -43.11 9.36 -5.71
C CYS A 63 -43.02 10.64 -6.56
N LEU A 64 -44.12 11.00 -7.24
CA LEU A 64 -44.25 12.25 -8.01
C LEU A 64 -44.17 13.49 -7.13
#